data_AF-A0A832JVY0-F1
#
_entry.id   AF-A0A832JVY0-F1
#
_cell.length_a   1.000
_cell.length_b   1.000
_cell.length_c   1.000
_cell.angle_alpha   90.00
_cell.angle_beta   90.00
_cell.angle_gamma   90.00
#
_symmetry.space_group_name_H-M   'P 1'
#
loop_
_entity.id
_entity.type
_entity.pdbx_description
1 polymer ?
#
loop_
_entity_poly.entity_id
_entity_poly.type
_entity_poly.pdbx_seq_one_letter_code
_entity_poly.pdbx_strand_id
1 'polypeptide(L)'
;MVNFRMERLNRELLRLLSEMLEFEVKDEVAREAVLLSVDCSPDLSSALVYFTLLDEEDAPRVEEALERVSTFLRRELGKRMRIRTVPRLNFKYGRRSALGSSDL
;
A
#
# COMPACT_ATOMS: atom_id res chain seq x y z
N MET A 1 12.64 -6.07 18.47
CA MET A 1 12.19 -4.86 19.21
C MET A 1 10.98 -4.29 18.47
N VAL A 2 9.78 -4.41 19.04
CA VAL A 2 8.53 -4.04 18.33
C VAL A 2 8.48 -2.53 18.19
N ASN A 3 8.69 -2.03 16.97
CA ASN A 3 8.65 -0.60 16.68
C ASN A 3 7.18 -0.17 16.57
N PHE A 4 6.49 -0.04 17.72
CA PHE A 4 5.07 0.33 17.83
C PHE A 4 4.69 1.60 17.05
N ARG A 5 5.67 2.45 16.75
CA ARG A 5 5.52 3.65 15.92
C ARG A 5 5.29 3.29 14.45
N MET A 6 6.02 2.31 13.92
CA MET A 6 5.88 1.86 12.54
C MET A 6 4.59 1.06 12.33
N GLU A 7 4.21 0.23 13.30
CA GLU A 7 2.94 -0.51 13.18
C GLU A 7 1.73 0.43 13.13
N ARG A 8 1.72 1.49 13.94
CA ARG A 8 0.67 2.53 13.87
C ARG A 8 0.69 3.24 12.52
N LEU A 9 1.88 3.61 12.03
CA LEU A 9 2.04 4.27 10.74
C LEU A 9 1.54 3.39 9.59
N ASN A 10 1.89 2.10 9.59
CA ASN A 10 1.45 1.14 8.58
C ASN A 10 -0.08 0.95 8.60
N ARG A 11 -0.70 0.88 9.79
CA ARG A 11 -2.17 0.82 9.90
C ARG A 11 -2.84 2.09 9.38
N GLU A 12 -2.28 3.25 9.69
CA GLU A 12 -2.80 4.53 9.20
C GLU A 12 -2.65 4.65 7.68
N LEU A 13 -1.50 4.27 7.13
CA LEU A 13 -1.26 4.17 5.70
C LEU A 13 -2.28 3.25 5.03
N LEU A 14 -2.46 2.04 5.56
CA LEU A 14 -3.41 1.06 5.02
C LEU A 14 -4.82 1.67 4.98
N ARG A 15 -5.28 2.25 6.10
CA ARG A 15 -6.61 2.85 6.17
C ARG A 15 -6.80 3.96 5.16
N LEU A 16 -5.85 4.88 5.05
CA LEU A 16 -5.91 5.99 4.09
C LEU A 16 -5.86 5.48 2.66
N LEU A 17 -4.96 4.55 2.35
CA LEU A 17 -4.83 3.96 1.02
C LEU A 17 -6.11 3.25 0.59
N SER A 18 -6.72 2.46 1.49
CA SER A 18 -7.98 1.77 1.22
C SER A 18 -9.11 2.75 0.94
N GLU A 19 -9.23 3.81 1.75
CA GLU A 19 -10.26 4.83 1.56
C GLU A 19 -10.07 5.60 0.24
N MET A 20 -8.83 6.02 -0.07
CA MET A 20 -8.55 6.70 -1.34
C MET A 20 -8.79 5.78 -2.54
N LEU A 21 -8.45 4.49 -2.43
CA LEU A 21 -8.68 3.51 -3.48
C LEU A 21 -10.18 3.32 -3.75
N GLU A 22 -10.99 3.19 -2.70
CA GLU A 22 -12.43 2.96 -2.83
C GLU A 22 -13.20 4.20 -3.32
N PHE A 23 -12.87 5.39 -2.78
CA PHE A 23 -13.68 6.61 -2.99
C PHE A 23 -13.10 7.62 -3.99
N GLU A 24 -11.78 7.66 -4.19
CA GLU A 24 -11.12 8.71 -4.98
C GLU A 24 -10.51 8.21 -6.29
N VAL A 25 -10.08 6.94 -6.32
CA VAL A 25 -9.53 6.35 -7.53
C VAL A 25 -10.64 6.12 -8.55
N LYS A 26 -10.49 6.71 -9.73
CA LYS A 26 -11.43 6.56 -10.85
C LYS A 26 -11.22 5.28 -11.65
N ASP A 27 -10.05 4.67 -11.56
CA ASP A 27 -9.71 3.45 -12.29
C ASP A 27 -10.51 2.28 -11.68
N GLU A 28 -11.35 1.63 -12.49
CA GLU A 28 -12.23 0.54 -12.04
C GLU A 28 -11.42 -0.71 -11.70
N VAL A 29 -10.36 -0.98 -12.47
CA VAL A 29 -9.48 -2.14 -12.30
C VAL A 29 -8.68 -2.02 -11.00
N ALA A 30 -8.15 -0.83 -10.71
CA ALA A 30 -7.46 -0.60 -9.43
C ALA A 30 -8.39 -0.76 -8.22
N ARG A 31 -9.69 -0.48 -8.39
CA ARG A 31 -10.71 -0.63 -7.33
C ARG A 31 -11.07 -2.08 -7.02
N GLU A 32 -10.74 -3.03 -7.89
CA GLU A 32 -10.89 -4.46 -7.60
C GLU A 32 -9.88 -4.95 -6.55
N ALA A 33 -8.82 -4.17 -6.32
CA ALA A 33 -7.80 -4.52 -5.35
C ALA A 33 -8.28 -4.25 -3.91
N VAL A 34 -8.22 -5.28 -3.08
CA VAL A 34 -8.44 -5.22 -1.64
C VAL A 34 -7.10 -5.17 -0.93
N LEU A 35 -6.75 -4.03 -0.34
CA LEU A 35 -5.51 -3.87 0.39
C LEU A 35 -5.56 -4.65 1.72
N LEU A 36 -4.57 -5.51 1.95
CA LEU A 36 -4.49 -6.37 3.12
C LEU A 36 -3.56 -5.83 4.19
N SER A 37 -2.40 -5.31 3.79
CA SER A 37 -1.36 -4.88 4.72
C SER A 37 -0.37 -3.94 4.04
N VAL A 38 0.21 -3.04 4.83
CA VAL A 38 1.30 -2.16 4.39
C VAL A 38 2.52 -2.44 5.25
N ASP A 39 3.67 -2.58 4.59
CA ASP A 39 4.96 -2.75 5.21
C ASP A 39 5.87 -1.61 4.76
N CYS A 40 5.97 -0.57 5.59
CA CYS A 40 6.87 0.55 5.33
C CYS A 40 8.24 0.30 5.93
N SER A 41 9.29 0.56 5.14
CA SER A 41 10.66 0.54 5.63
C SER A 41 10.88 1.58 6.74
N PRO A 42 11.75 1.32 7.72
CA PRO A 42 12.01 2.22 8.85
C PRO A 42 12.48 3.61 8.41
N ASP A 43 13.18 3.71 7.28
CA ASP A 43 13.66 4.96 6.66
C ASP A 43 12.60 5.68 5.80
N LEU A 44 11.35 5.18 5.74
CA LEU A 44 10.26 5.73 4.92
C LEU A 44 10.61 5.88 3.41
N SER A 45 11.62 5.16 2.94
CA SER A 45 12.05 5.20 1.54
C SER A 45 11.07 4.45 0.63
N SER A 46 10.59 3.29 1.08
CA SER A 46 9.68 2.42 0.34
C SER A 46 8.59 1.87 1.26
N ALA A 47 7.42 1.60 0.69
CA ALA A 47 6.28 0.99 1.35
C ALA A 47 5.71 -0.10 0.45
N LEU A 48 5.77 -1.35 0.93
CA LEU A 48 5.24 -2.51 0.25
C LEU A 48 3.77 -2.71 0.66
N VAL A 49 2.87 -2.59 -0.30
CA VAL A 49 1.43 -2.70 -0.12
C VAL A 49 0.98 -4.03 -0.68
N TYR A 50 0.52 -4.89 0.22
CA TYR A 50 -0.04 -6.19 -0.12
C TYR A 50 -1.52 -6.05 -0.43
N PHE A 51 -1.94 -6.64 -1.55
CA PHE A 51 -3.34 -6.64 -1.96
C PHE A 51 -3.79 -8.03 -2.41
N THR A 52 -5.10 -8.22 -2.42
CA THR A 52 -5.78 -9.39 -2.96
C THR A 52 -6.94 -8.94 -3.84
N LEU A 53 -7.47 -9.84 -4.64
CA LEU A 53 -8.65 -9.64 -5.46
C LEU A 53 -9.43 -10.95 -5.51
N LEU A 54 -10.64 -10.91 -6.06
CA LEU A 54 -11.49 -12.09 -6.16
C LEU A 54 -10.96 -13.06 -7.22
N ASP A 55 -10.62 -12.55 -8.40
CA ASP A 55 -10.05 -13.29 -9.52
C ASP A 55 -8.53 -13.16 -9.53
N GLU A 56 -7.83 -14.15 -8.98
CA GLU A 56 -6.36 -14.12 -8.89
C GLU A 56 -5.67 -14.02 -10.26
N GLU A 57 -6.35 -14.42 -11.34
CA GLU A 57 -5.85 -14.33 -12.73
C GLU A 57 -5.69 -12.88 -13.21
N ASP A 58 -6.49 -11.94 -12.69
CA ASP A 58 -6.39 -10.52 -12.98
C ASP A 58 -5.33 -9.80 -12.12
N ALA A 59 -4.63 -10.51 -11.21
CA ALA A 59 -3.60 -9.94 -10.34
C ALA A 59 -2.58 -9.04 -11.08
N PRO A 60 -1.93 -9.47 -12.18
CA PRO A 60 -0.98 -8.61 -12.90
C PRO A 60 -1.63 -7.35 -13.48
N ARG A 61 -2.86 -7.48 -13.99
CA ARG A 61 -3.61 -6.36 -14.57
C ARG A 61 -4.00 -5.33 -13.51
N VAL A 62 -4.41 -5.79 -12.33
CA VAL A 62 -4.72 -4.94 -11.18
C VAL A 62 -3.44 -4.32 -10.61
N GLU A 63 -2.33 -5.04 -10.56
CA GLU A 63 -1.03 -4.50 -10.14
C GLU A 63 -0.59 -3.34 -11.04
N GLU A 64 -0.69 -3.50 -12.36
CA GLU A 64 -0.42 -2.40 -13.30
C GLU A 64 -1.36 -1.21 -13.10
N ALA A 65 -2.64 -1.46 -12.85
CA ALA A 65 -3.61 -0.39 -12.57
C ALA A 65 -3.27 0.36 -11.27
N LEU A 66 -2.89 -0.36 -10.22
CA LEU A 66 -2.39 0.20 -8.96
C LEU A 66 -1.13 1.03 -9.17
N GLU A 67 -0.21 0.58 -10.02
CA GLU A 67 1.00 1.33 -10.34
C GLU A 67 0.69 2.63 -11.09
N ARG A 68 -0.31 2.63 -11.99
CA ARG A 68 -0.79 3.87 -12.64
C ARG A 68 -1.38 4.86 -11.63
N VAL A 69 -2.19 4.39 -10.69
CA VAL A 69 -2.81 5.26 -9.67
C VAL A 69 -1.87 5.58 -8.50
N SER A 70 -0.71 4.93 -8.40
CA SER A 70 0.29 5.13 -7.35
C SER A 70 0.72 6.60 -7.24
N THR A 71 0.83 7.30 -8.36
CA THR A 71 1.21 8.72 -8.38
C THR A 71 0.13 9.59 -7.74
N PHE A 72 -1.15 9.28 -8.01
CA PHE A 72 -2.27 9.95 -7.39
C PHE A 72 -2.33 9.67 -5.88
N LEU A 73 -2.23 8.39 -5.50
CA LEU A 73 -2.22 7.96 -4.09
C LEU A 73 -1.09 8.63 -3.31
N ARG A 74 0.11 8.72 -3.88
CA ARG A 74 1.26 9.40 -3.25
C ARG A 74 0.99 10.89 -3.05
N ARG A 75 0.36 11.54 -4.02
CA ARG A 75 0.03 12.97 -3.94
C ARG A 75 -1.00 13.24 -2.85
N GLU A 76 -2.06 12.43 -2.75
CA GLU A 76 -3.07 12.58 -1.71
C GLU A 76 -2.54 12.20 -0.33
N LEU A 77 -1.71 11.15 -0.23
CA LEU A 77 -0.99 10.81 1.00
C LEU A 77 -0.17 11.98 1.53
N GLY A 78 0.57 12.69 0.67
CA GLY A 78 1.36 13.85 1.08
C GLY A 78 0.53 15.03 1.60
N LYS A 79 -0.76 15.12 1.22
CA LYS A 79 -1.68 16.14 1.74
C LYS A 79 -2.30 15.73 3.07
N ARG A 80 -2.66 14.45 3.21
CA ARG A 80 -3.35 13.91 4.41
C ARG A 80 -2.38 13.59 5.54
N MET A 81 -1.21 13.03 5.20
CA MET A 81 -0.15 12.77 6.17
C MET A 81 0.79 13.96 6.27
N ARG A 82 1.13 14.37 7.49
CA ARG A 82 2.23 15.32 7.77
C ARG A 82 3.60 14.64 7.64
N ILE A 83 3.87 14.01 6.50
CA ILE A 83 5.16 13.37 6.19
C ILE A 83 5.93 14.22 5.19
N ARG A 84 7.25 14.34 5.41
CA ARG A 84 8.12 15.18 4.59
C ARG A 84 8.38 14.57 3.21
N THR A 85 8.43 13.24 3.16
CA THR A 85 8.63 12.45 1.95
C THR A 85 7.63 11.30 1.97
N VAL A 86 6.84 11.19 0.90
CA VAL A 86 5.92 10.06 0.73
C VAL A 86 6.73 8.88 0.16
N PRO A 87 6.73 7.70 0.82
CA PRO A 87 7.47 6.54 0.35
C PRO A 87 7.04 6.15 -1.07
N ARG A 88 7.91 5.44 -1.79
CA ARG A 88 7.48 4.74 -3.00
C ARG A 88 6.53 3.60 -2.62
N LEU A 89 5.32 3.63 -3.16
CA LEU A 89 4.34 2.58 -3.00
C LEU A 89 4.66 1.48 -4.01
N ASN A 90 5.00 0.30 -3.51
CA ASN A 90 5.15 -0.90 -4.32
C ASN A 90 3.97 -1.82 -4.00
N PHE A 91 3.22 -2.21 -5.03
CA PHE A 91 2.12 -3.14 -4.87
C PHE A 91 2.62 -4.56 -5.10
N LYS A 92 2.08 -5.51 -4.33
CA LYS A 92 2.39 -6.92 -4.51
C LYS A 92 1.15 -7.76 -4.22
N TYR A 93 0.81 -8.61 -5.17
CA TYR A 93 -0.24 -9.59 -4.97
C TYR A 93 0.13 -10.60 -3.87
N GLY A 94 -0.86 -10.91 -3.02
CA GLY A 94 -0.77 -11.95 -2.00
C GLY A 94 -0.73 -11.40 -0.58
N ARG A 95 -0.52 -12.31 0.37
CA ARG A 95 -0.43 -11.97 1.81
C ARG A 95 1.02 -11.85 2.22
N ARG A 96 1.32 -10.90 3.12
CA ARG A 96 2.58 -10.86 3.85
C ARG A 96 2.78 -12.22 4.54
N SER A 97 3.72 -13.03 4.06
CA SER A 97 4.14 -14.24 4.76
C SER A 97 4.81 -13.80 6.05
N ALA A 98 4.32 -14.25 7.20
CA ALA A 98 4.82 -13.87 8.52
C ALA A 98 6.28 -14.34 8.81
N LEU A 99 6.94 -14.95 7.82
CA LEU A 99 8.30 -15.48 7.89
C LEU A 99 9.23 -14.55 7.12
N GLY A 100 9.86 -13.60 7.80
CA GLY A 100 10.84 -12.72 7.15
C GLY A 100 11.19 -11.43 7.91
N SER A 101 10.98 -11.37 9.23
CA SER A 101 11.47 -10.28 10.06
C SER A 101 12.57 -10.78 10.99
N SER A 102 13.60 -11.38 10.42
CA SER A 102 14.91 -11.53 11.06
C SER A 102 15.95 -11.32 9.97
N ASP A 103 16.95 -10.51 10.31
CA ASP A 103 18.18 -10.24 9.55
C ASP A 103 18.09 -9.26 8.37
N LEU A 104 18.12 -7.96 8.71
CA LEU A 104 19.08 -6.99 8.15
C LEU A 104 19.26 -5.80 9.09
#